data_AF-A0A4R3HWN3-F1
#
_entry.id   AF-A0A4R3HWN3-F1
#
_cell.length_a   1.000
_cell.length_b   1.000
_cell.length_c   1.000
_cell.angle_alpha   90.00
_cell.angle_beta   90.00
_cell.angle_gamma   90.00
#
_symmetry.space_group_name_H-M   'P 1'
#
loop_
_entity.id
_entity.type
_entity.pdbx_description
1 polymer ?
#
loop_
_entity_poly.entity_id
_entity_poly.type
_entity_poly.pdbx_seq_one_letter_code
_entity_poly.pdbx_strand_id
1 'polypeptide(L)'
;MSRIVVYPGTFDPITLGHMDLIERGLRHFDKLIVAVAASPKKKPLFSLENRVALAKDVTEGMGNIEVIGFSNLLVDFAREHGAKAILRGLRVVSDFEYEFQLANMNRVLAPDLESLFLTPSEQFSFISSTFVREISFLKGDVSKMVHPKVEAALNKTFADLGR
;
A
#
# COMPACT_ATOMS: atom_id res chain seq x y z
N MET A 1 17.88 5.05 -18.40
CA MET A 1 17.58 5.42 -16.99
C MET A 1 16.58 4.42 -16.44
N SER A 2 16.75 3.97 -15.18
CA SER A 2 15.81 3.04 -14.54
C SER A 2 14.46 3.73 -14.31
N ARG A 3 13.36 3.09 -14.71
CA ARG A 3 12.00 3.57 -14.47
C ARG A 3 11.56 3.13 -13.07
N ILE A 4 11.58 4.08 -12.14
CA ILE A 4 11.21 3.87 -10.73
C ILE A 4 9.81 4.42 -10.50
N VAL A 5 8.95 3.61 -9.88
CA VAL A 5 7.61 4.00 -9.42
C VAL A 5 7.51 3.88 -7.91
N VAL A 6 6.82 4.81 -7.28
CA VAL A 6 6.43 4.73 -5.87
C VAL A 6 4.99 4.27 -5.78
N TYR A 7 4.71 3.22 -5.01
CA TYR A 7 3.36 2.80 -4.64
C TYR A 7 3.11 3.13 -3.16
N PRO A 8 2.50 4.30 -2.86
CA PRO A 8 2.33 4.75 -1.49
C PRO A 8 1.03 4.25 -0.90
N GLY A 9 1.03 4.03 0.41
CA GLY A 9 -0.14 3.60 1.15
C GLY A 9 0.11 3.55 2.64
N THR A 10 -0.98 3.48 3.42
CA THR A 10 -0.84 3.22 4.86
C THR A 10 -0.51 1.74 5.11
N PHE A 11 -1.04 0.82 4.29
CA PHE A 11 -0.78 -0.63 4.37
C PHE A 11 -0.97 -1.20 5.77
N ASP A 12 -2.17 -1.03 6.33
CA ASP A 12 -2.49 -1.40 7.71
C ASP A 12 -3.64 -2.44 7.80
N PRO A 13 -3.40 -3.72 7.46
CA PRO A 13 -2.17 -4.25 6.90
C PRO A 13 -2.15 -4.16 5.36
N ILE A 14 -1.02 -4.56 4.77
CA ILE A 14 -0.93 -4.94 3.36
C ILE A 14 -1.90 -6.11 3.07
N THR A 15 -2.47 -6.18 1.87
CA THR A 15 -3.54 -7.13 1.50
C THR A 15 -3.24 -7.74 0.14
N LEU A 16 -3.98 -8.77 -0.26
CA LEU A 16 -3.83 -9.37 -1.60
C LEU A 16 -4.16 -8.37 -2.71
N GLY A 17 -5.07 -7.42 -2.47
CA GLY A 17 -5.33 -6.33 -3.42
C GLY A 17 -4.14 -5.37 -3.60
N HIS A 18 -3.38 -5.11 -2.53
CA HIS A 18 -2.13 -4.36 -2.64
C HIS A 18 -1.05 -5.16 -3.39
N MET A 19 -0.95 -6.45 -3.13
CA MET A 19 0.02 -7.34 -3.79
C MET A 19 -0.24 -7.46 -5.29
N ASP A 20 -1.51 -7.53 -5.71
CA ASP A 20 -1.92 -7.51 -7.13
C ASP A 20 -1.39 -6.26 -7.85
N LEU A 21 -1.53 -5.09 -7.23
CA LEU A 21 -1.06 -3.83 -7.80
C LEU A 21 0.47 -3.74 -7.83
N ILE A 22 1.16 -4.30 -6.83
CA ILE A 22 2.62 -4.40 -6.81
C ILE A 22 3.12 -5.26 -7.96
N GLU A 23 2.55 -6.47 -8.11
CA GLU A 23 2.93 -7.40 -9.17
C GLU A 23 2.69 -6.80 -10.56
N ARG A 24 1.55 -6.13 -10.75
CA ARG A 24 1.23 -5.48 -12.02
C ARG A 24 2.09 -4.25 -12.28
N GLY A 25 2.42 -3.48 -11.25
CA GLY A 25 3.36 -2.36 -11.36
C GLY A 25 4.73 -2.81 -11.86
N LEU A 26 5.25 -3.93 -11.35
CA LEU A 26 6.53 -4.50 -11.79
C LEU A 26 6.56 -4.92 -13.28
N ARG A 27 5.41 -5.08 -13.93
CA ARG A 27 5.36 -5.35 -15.38
C ARG A 27 5.64 -4.10 -16.23
N HIS A 28 5.58 -2.91 -15.63
CA HIS A 28 5.70 -1.63 -16.32
C HIS A 28 6.95 -0.83 -15.90
N PHE A 29 7.51 -1.14 -14.73
CA PHE A 29 8.61 -0.41 -14.11
C PHE A 29 9.77 -1.33 -13.75
N ASP A 30 10.99 -0.80 -13.84
CA ASP A 30 12.20 -1.58 -13.59
C ASP A 30 12.44 -1.76 -12.07
N LYS A 31 11.88 -0.86 -11.24
CA LYS A 31 11.87 -0.89 -9.77
C LYS A 31 10.58 -0.31 -9.21
N LEU A 32 10.02 -0.96 -8.19
CA LEU A 32 8.85 -0.47 -7.46
C LEU A 32 9.20 -0.23 -5.98
N ILE A 33 8.89 0.96 -5.47
CA ILE A 33 9.06 1.29 -4.05
C ILE A 33 7.69 1.29 -3.37
N VAL A 34 7.45 0.33 -2.48
CA VAL A 34 6.27 0.34 -1.59
C VAL A 34 6.54 1.35 -0.47
N ALA A 35 5.94 2.53 -0.59
CA ALA A 35 6.13 3.63 0.36
C ALA A 35 5.08 3.59 1.47
N VAL A 36 5.47 3.13 2.64
CA VAL A 36 4.59 2.97 3.81
C VAL A 36 4.49 4.29 4.56
N ALA A 37 3.35 4.97 4.44
CA ALA A 37 3.14 6.26 5.09
C ALA A 37 2.87 6.10 6.59
N ALA A 38 3.54 6.90 7.43
CA ALA A 38 3.34 6.92 8.89
C ALA A 38 1.86 7.08 9.28
N SER A 39 1.14 7.98 8.60
CA SER A 39 -0.32 8.16 8.71
C SER A 39 -0.90 8.28 10.13
N PRO A 40 -0.31 9.07 11.07
CA PRO A 40 -0.75 9.09 12.48
C PRO A 40 -2.21 9.50 12.66
N LYS A 41 -2.73 10.40 11.80
CA LYS A 41 -4.15 10.82 11.81
C LYS A 41 -5.13 9.66 11.56
N LYS A 42 -4.71 8.60 10.88
CA LYS A 42 -5.52 7.40 10.60
C LYS A 42 -5.52 6.38 11.73
N LYS A 43 -4.69 6.57 12.78
CA LYS A 43 -4.55 5.66 13.92
C LYS A 43 -4.39 4.19 13.48
N PRO A 44 -3.32 3.86 12.74
CA PRO A 44 -3.11 2.50 12.25
C PRO A 44 -3.00 1.50 13.41
N LEU A 45 -3.47 0.27 13.18
CA LEU A 45 -3.37 -0.85 14.13
C LEU A 45 -1.91 -1.22 14.37
N PHE A 46 -1.13 -1.29 13.30
CA PHE A 46 0.30 -1.61 13.37
C PHE A 46 1.15 -0.34 13.37
N SER A 47 2.26 -0.38 14.12
CA SER A 47 3.31 0.66 14.03
C SER A 47 3.86 0.77 12.61
N LEU A 48 4.53 1.89 12.29
CA LEU A 48 5.14 2.05 10.96
C LEU A 48 6.15 0.94 10.68
N GLU A 49 6.97 0.60 11.68
CA GLU A 49 8.00 -0.43 11.62
C GLU A 49 7.37 -1.79 11.33
N ASN A 50 6.28 -2.14 12.02
CA ASN A 50 5.58 -3.42 11.80
C ASN A 50 4.94 -3.48 10.41
N ARG A 51 4.38 -2.38 9.91
CA ARG A 51 3.80 -2.34 8.55
C ARG A 51 4.87 -2.48 7.47
N VAL A 52 6.02 -1.83 7.66
CA VAL A 52 7.18 -1.99 6.77
C VAL A 52 7.69 -3.42 6.81
N ALA A 53 7.85 -4.02 7.99
CA ALA A 53 8.30 -5.40 8.14
C ALA A 53 7.33 -6.38 7.46
N LEU A 54 6.03 -6.27 7.71
CA LEU A 54 5.02 -7.11 7.06
C LEU A 54 5.03 -6.95 5.54
N ALA A 55 5.12 -5.72 5.03
CA ALA A 55 5.20 -5.48 3.60
C ALA A 55 6.47 -6.07 2.99
N LYS A 56 7.62 -5.99 3.67
CA LYS A 56 8.87 -6.66 3.23
C LYS A 56 8.69 -8.17 3.17
N ASP A 57 8.15 -8.76 4.23
CA ASP A 57 8.01 -10.21 4.37
C ASP A 57 7.10 -10.85 3.31
N VAL A 58 6.08 -10.15 2.84
CA VAL A 58 5.13 -10.66 1.82
C VAL A 58 5.53 -10.30 0.40
N THR A 59 6.43 -9.33 0.22
CA THR A 59 6.95 -8.95 -1.10
C THR A 59 8.31 -9.57 -1.42
N GLU A 60 8.87 -10.33 -0.47
CA GLU A 60 10.09 -11.10 -0.66
C GLU A 60 9.98 -12.03 -1.88
N GLY A 61 10.97 -11.95 -2.78
CA GLY A 61 11.01 -12.76 -4.00
C GLY A 61 10.11 -12.30 -5.14
N MET A 62 9.28 -11.26 -4.98
CA MET A 62 8.38 -10.79 -6.05
C MET A 62 9.08 -9.96 -7.15
N GLY A 63 10.37 -9.65 -7.01
CA GLY A 63 11.16 -8.93 -8.02
C GLY A 63 11.96 -7.77 -7.42
N ASN A 64 12.16 -6.71 -8.21
CA ASN A 64 12.92 -5.53 -7.79
C ASN A 64 12.04 -4.55 -7.00
N ILE A 65 11.72 -4.94 -5.77
CA ILE A 65 10.90 -4.17 -4.84
C ILE A 65 11.76 -3.63 -3.70
N GLU A 66 11.51 -2.39 -3.30
CA GLU A 66 11.98 -1.84 -2.04
C GLU A 66 10.79 -1.41 -1.18
N VAL A 67 10.85 -1.64 0.12
CA VAL A 67 9.78 -1.25 1.05
C VAL A 67 10.36 -0.27 2.07
N ILE A 68 9.81 0.94 2.10
CA ILE A 68 10.38 2.05 2.86
C ILE A 68 9.26 2.78 3.61
N GLY A 69 9.47 3.01 4.90
CA GLY A 69 8.59 3.86 5.69
C GLY A 69 8.92 5.33 5.50
N PHE A 70 7.91 6.21 5.45
CA PHE A 70 8.13 7.65 5.34
C PHE A 70 7.12 8.46 6.15
N SER A 71 7.52 9.67 6.52
CA SER A 71 6.72 10.60 7.34
C SER A 71 6.70 12.04 6.82
N ASN A 72 7.34 12.32 5.67
CA ASN A 72 7.34 13.60 4.97
C ASN A 72 6.29 13.62 3.83
N LEU A 73 6.35 14.63 2.95
CA LEU A 73 5.46 14.71 1.78
C LEU A 73 5.82 13.62 0.77
N LEU A 74 4.79 13.01 0.18
CA LEU A 74 4.94 11.95 -0.82
C LEU A 74 5.77 12.40 -2.02
N VAL A 75 5.58 13.64 -2.48
CA VAL A 75 6.33 14.19 -3.62
C VAL A 75 7.81 14.35 -3.32
N ASP A 76 8.18 14.70 -2.09
CA ASP A 76 9.57 14.83 -1.67
C ASP A 76 10.20 13.44 -1.53
N PHE A 77 9.50 12.51 -0.89
CA PHE A 77 9.90 11.10 -0.84
C PHE A 77 10.14 10.52 -2.24
N ALA A 78 9.25 10.78 -3.20
CA ALA A 78 9.40 10.31 -4.57
C ALA A 78 10.65 10.89 -5.24
N ARG A 79 10.93 12.18 -5.04
CA ARG A 79 12.13 12.85 -5.57
C ARG A 79 13.43 12.31 -4.97
N GLU A 80 13.46 12.12 -3.65
CA GLU A 80 14.60 11.55 -2.92
C GLU A 80 15.02 10.19 -3.49
N HIS A 81 14.06 9.40 -3.97
CA HIS A 81 14.30 8.07 -4.54
C HIS A 81 14.36 8.07 -6.08
N GLY A 82 14.36 9.24 -6.73
CA GLY A 82 14.42 9.37 -8.18
C GLY A 82 13.22 8.79 -8.92
N ALA A 83 12.08 8.64 -8.24
CA ALA A 83 10.85 8.14 -8.84
C ALA A 83 10.23 9.19 -9.78
N LYS A 84 9.71 8.72 -10.91
CA LYS A 84 9.03 9.56 -11.91
C LYS A 84 7.54 9.27 -12.03
N ALA A 85 7.06 8.28 -11.28
CA ALA A 85 5.64 7.98 -11.18
C ALA A 85 5.23 7.61 -9.75
N ILE A 86 3.99 7.94 -9.42
CA ILE A 86 3.24 7.44 -8.28
C ILE A 86 2.18 6.48 -8.82
N LEU A 87 2.20 5.22 -8.38
CA LEU A 87 1.14 4.26 -8.65
C LEU A 87 0.06 4.37 -7.57
N ARG A 88 -1.21 4.31 -7.97
CA ARG A 88 -2.38 4.27 -7.07
C ARG A 88 -3.39 3.23 -7.56
N GLY A 89 -4.14 2.65 -6.61
CA GLY A 89 -5.21 1.72 -6.90
C GLY A 89 -6.57 2.43 -6.95
N LEU A 90 -7.42 2.10 -7.92
CA LEU A 90 -8.83 2.53 -7.97
C LEU A 90 -9.75 1.31 -7.92
N ARG A 91 -10.59 1.20 -6.88
CA ARG A 91 -11.53 0.06 -6.75
C ARG A 91 -12.95 0.45 -7.07
N VAL A 92 -13.39 1.56 -6.51
CA VAL A 92 -14.76 2.07 -6.59
C VAL A 92 -14.77 3.52 -7.04
N VAL A 93 -15.91 4.01 -7.53
CA VAL A 93 -16.05 5.40 -8.01
C VAL A 93 -15.68 6.41 -6.92
N SER A 94 -15.96 6.12 -5.64
CA SER A 94 -15.59 7.02 -4.54
C SER A 94 -14.08 7.12 -4.29
N ASP A 95 -13.28 6.11 -4.65
CA ASP A 95 -11.82 6.23 -4.61
C ASP A 95 -11.36 7.28 -5.64
N PHE A 96 -12.01 7.35 -6.82
CA PHE A 96 -11.60 8.23 -7.91
C PHE A 96 -11.62 9.71 -7.55
N GLU A 97 -12.66 10.20 -6.87
CA GLU A 97 -12.75 11.63 -6.52
C GLU A 97 -11.58 12.08 -5.63
N TYR A 98 -11.30 11.30 -4.58
CA TYR A 98 -10.18 11.55 -3.66
C TYR A 98 -8.84 11.46 -4.39
N GLU A 99 -8.63 10.40 -5.16
CA GLU A 99 -7.38 10.16 -5.88
C GLU A 99 -7.13 11.20 -6.98
N PHE A 100 -8.18 11.65 -7.68
CA PHE A 100 -8.08 12.67 -8.72
C PHE A 100 -7.67 14.02 -8.13
N GLN A 101 -8.24 14.41 -6.98
CA GLN A 101 -7.81 15.62 -6.27
C GLN A 101 -6.35 15.52 -5.84
N LEU A 102 -5.94 14.40 -5.25
CA LEU A 102 -4.58 14.18 -4.80
C LEU A 102 -3.57 14.23 -5.97
N ALA A 103 -3.89 13.63 -7.12
CA ALA A 103 -3.05 13.68 -8.31
C ALA A 103 -2.86 15.11 -8.83
N ASN A 104 -3.93 15.92 -8.86
CA ASN A 104 -3.82 17.33 -9.28
C ASN A 104 -2.97 18.15 -8.32
N MET A 105 -3.10 17.92 -7.00
CA MET A 105 -2.23 18.56 -6.02
C MET A 105 -0.76 18.15 -6.20
N ASN A 106 -0.49 16.87 -6.41
CA ASN A 106 0.86 16.37 -6.67
C ASN A 106 1.44 16.99 -7.95
N ARG A 107 0.65 17.16 -9.02
CA ARG A 107 1.09 17.81 -10.26
C ARG A 107 1.52 19.27 -10.05
N VAL A 108 0.83 20.01 -9.17
CA VAL A 108 1.23 21.38 -8.82
C VAL A 108 2.55 21.39 -8.05
N LEU A 109 2.72 20.47 -7.10
CA LEU A 109 3.92 20.40 -6.24
C LEU A 109 5.13 19.78 -6.94
N ALA A 110 4.88 18.85 -7.87
CA ALA A 110 5.87 18.08 -8.61
C ALA A 110 5.41 17.82 -10.06
N PRO A 111 5.58 18.82 -10.96
CA PRO A 111 5.17 18.69 -12.36
C PRO A 111 5.91 17.58 -13.14
N ASP A 112 7.05 17.12 -12.62
CA ASP A 112 7.87 16.05 -13.21
C ASP A 112 7.50 14.65 -12.70
N LEU A 113 6.48 14.54 -11.85
CA LEU A 113 6.00 13.30 -11.23
C LEU A 113 4.59 12.97 -11.73
N GLU A 114 4.44 11.85 -12.42
CA GLU A 114 3.14 11.42 -12.93
C GLU A 114 2.37 10.56 -11.92
N SER A 115 1.05 10.75 -11.84
CA SER A 115 0.18 9.86 -11.06
C SER A 115 -0.50 8.86 -12.00
N LEU A 116 -0.29 7.57 -11.75
CA LEU A 116 -0.78 6.46 -12.54
C LEU A 116 -1.76 5.63 -11.73
N PHE A 117 -2.88 5.28 -12.35
CA PHE A 117 -3.95 4.53 -11.70
C PHE A 117 -4.09 3.15 -12.33
N LEU A 118 -4.12 2.12 -11.49
CA LEU A 118 -4.47 0.77 -11.88
C LEU A 118 -5.73 0.33 -11.11
N THR A 119 -6.63 -0.35 -11.79
CA THR A 119 -7.74 -1.06 -11.14
C THR A 119 -7.25 -2.45 -10.73
N PRO A 120 -7.46 -2.91 -9.50
CA PRO A 120 -7.06 -4.26 -9.11
C PRO A 120 -7.87 -5.32 -9.86
N SER A 121 -7.36 -6.55 -9.89
CA SER A 121 -8.11 -7.71 -10.40
C SER A 121 -9.48 -7.84 -9.70
N GLU A 122 -10.51 -8.28 -10.43
CA GLU A 122 -11.91 -8.29 -9.95
C GLU A 122 -12.06 -8.98 -8.58
N GLN A 123 -11.38 -10.13 -8.41
CA GLN A 123 -11.36 -10.92 -7.17
C GLN A 123 -10.78 -10.20 -5.94
N PHE A 124 -10.10 -9.06 -6.12
CA PHE A 124 -9.52 -8.26 -5.03
C PHE A 124 -10.16 -6.88 -4.89
N SER A 125 -11.07 -6.51 -5.79
CA SER A 125 -11.69 -5.18 -5.85
C SER A 125 -12.46 -4.80 -4.57
N PHE A 126 -13.03 -5.79 -3.87
CA PHE A 126 -13.79 -5.59 -2.64
C PHE A 126 -12.91 -5.49 -1.37
N ILE A 127 -11.60 -5.76 -1.47
CA ILE A 127 -10.74 -5.82 -0.29
C ILE A 127 -10.39 -4.41 0.19
N SER A 128 -10.64 -4.14 1.47
CA SER A 128 -10.17 -2.96 2.17
C SER A 128 -9.47 -3.35 3.47
N SER A 129 -8.34 -2.73 3.80
CA SER A 129 -7.64 -3.00 5.06
C SER A 129 -8.52 -2.71 6.28
N THR A 130 -9.43 -1.74 6.18
CA THR A 130 -10.41 -1.44 7.24
C THR A 130 -11.31 -2.65 7.51
N PHE A 131 -11.91 -3.24 6.48
CA PHE A 131 -12.74 -4.44 6.66
C PHE A 131 -11.93 -5.65 7.09
N VAL A 132 -10.71 -5.82 6.57
CA VAL A 132 -9.81 -6.90 7.03
C VAL A 132 -9.56 -6.80 8.53
N ARG A 133 -9.26 -5.59 9.05
CA ARG A 133 -9.07 -5.38 10.50
C ARG A 133 -10.35 -5.64 11.29
N GLU A 134 -11.49 -5.19 10.80
CA GLU A 134 -12.79 -5.39 11.47
C GLU A 134 -13.18 -6.86 11.56
N ILE A 135 -13.07 -7.60 10.45
CA ILE A 135 -13.35 -9.05 10.40
C ILE A 135 -12.40 -9.79 11.34
N SER A 136 -11.11 -9.47 11.31
CA SER A 136 -10.11 -10.10 12.18
C SER A 136 -10.37 -9.80 13.67
N PHE A 137 -10.75 -8.56 13.99
CA PHE A 137 -11.13 -8.16 15.35
C PHE A 137 -12.33 -8.97 15.88
N LEU A 138 -13.26 -9.33 14.99
CA LEU A 138 -14.43 -10.16 15.28
C LEU A 138 -14.16 -11.67 15.12
N LYS A 139 -12.90 -12.10 14.97
CA LYS A 139 -12.47 -13.51 14.78
C LYS A 139 -13.02 -14.17 13.51
N GLY A 140 -13.37 -13.38 12.51
CA GLY A 140 -13.71 -13.89 11.18
C GLY A 140 -12.46 -14.28 10.38
N ASP A 141 -12.65 -15.17 9.41
CA ASP A 141 -11.61 -15.62 8.50
C ASP A 141 -11.24 -14.55 7.46
N VAL A 142 -9.96 -14.19 7.37
CA VAL A 142 -9.40 -13.24 6.40
C VAL A 142 -8.37 -13.88 5.45
N SER A 143 -8.22 -15.20 5.47
CA SER A 143 -7.23 -15.95 4.66
C SER A 143 -7.34 -15.70 3.16
N LYS A 144 -8.54 -15.36 2.67
CA LYS A 144 -8.80 -14.99 1.26
C LYS A 144 -8.50 -13.53 0.91
N MET A 145 -8.08 -12.73 1.89
CA MET A 145 -7.90 -11.27 1.74
C MET A 145 -6.47 -10.83 1.99
N VAL A 146 -5.67 -11.62 2.71
CA VAL A 146 -4.29 -11.31 3.09
C VAL A 146 -3.38 -12.52 2.94
N HIS A 147 -2.07 -12.27 2.93
CA HIS A 147 -1.07 -13.33 2.98
C HIS A 147 -1.08 -14.04 4.36
N PRO A 148 -0.77 -15.35 4.47
CA PRO A 148 -0.76 -16.07 5.76
C PRO A 148 0.11 -15.43 6.84
N LYS A 149 1.27 -14.85 6.48
CA LYS A 149 2.12 -14.09 7.42
C LYS A 149 1.38 -12.87 8.01
N VAL A 150 0.53 -12.20 7.23
CA VAL A 150 -0.26 -11.04 7.68
C VAL A 150 -1.43 -11.49 8.56
N GLU A 151 -2.10 -12.59 8.19
CA GLU A 151 -3.14 -13.19 9.02
C GLU A 151 -2.60 -13.58 10.41
N ALA A 152 -1.44 -14.23 10.46
CA ALA A 152 -0.77 -14.57 11.71
C ALA A 152 -0.45 -13.32 12.57
N ALA A 153 -0.01 -12.23 11.93
CA ALA A 153 0.27 -10.97 12.62
C ALA A 153 -1.01 -10.32 13.18
N LEU A 154 -2.11 -10.32 12.43
CA LEU A 154 -3.42 -9.83 12.90
C LEU A 154 -3.89 -10.62 14.11
N ASN A 155 -3.87 -11.95 14.03
CA ASN A 155 -4.29 -12.83 15.12
C ASN A 155 -3.46 -12.60 16.39
N LYS A 156 -2.13 -12.48 16.25
CA LYS A 156 -1.25 -12.16 17.37
C LYS A 156 -1.59 -10.79 17.98
N THR A 157 -1.70 -9.75 17.16
CA THR A 157 -1.98 -8.39 17.64
C THR A 157 -3.32 -8.29 18.35
N PHE A 158 -4.37 -8.93 17.85
CA PHE A 158 -5.67 -8.90 18.52
C PHE A 158 -5.70 -9.75 19.80
N ALA A 159 -5.00 -10.88 19.83
CA ALA A 159 -4.81 -11.65 21.07
C ALA A 159 -4.10 -10.82 22.16
N ASP A 160 -3.04 -10.08 21.80
CA ASP A 160 -2.33 -9.17 22.71
C ASP A 160 -3.23 -8.03 23.24
N LEU A 161 -4.26 -7.65 22.47
CA LEU A 161 -5.27 -6.66 22.85
C LEU A 161 -6.46 -7.27 23.63
N GLY A 162 -6.41 -8.56 23.96
CA GLY A 162 -7.47 -9.26 24.68
C GLY A 162 -8.75 -9.47 23.87
N ARG A 163 -8.62 -9.63 22.55
CA ARG A 163 -9.74 -9.86 21.64
C ARG A 163 -9.82 -11.30 21.19
#